data_AF-A0A9X0DNU3-F1
#
_entry.id   AF-A0A9X0DNU3-F1
#
_cell.length_a   1.000
_cell.length_b   1.000
_cell.length_c   1.000
_cell.angle_alpha   90.00
_cell.angle_beta   90.00
_cell.angle_gamma   90.00
#
_symmetry.space_group_name_H-M   'P 1'
#
loop_
_entity.id
_entity.type
_entity.pdbx_description
1 polymer ?
#
loop_
_entity_poly.entity_id
_entity_poly.type
_entity_poly.pdbx_seq_one_letter_code
_entity_poly.pdbx_strand_id
1 'polypeptide(L)'
;MRMKTGVGGLLPREVLSKGMYVDGYHLPARIFIRVIQFSIHNKAEYYPQPFEFSLDREFANGNTTKAGVVLARSAFRPFSPGGASCIGKFMVYSEIPTLLAPAIRAYGM
;
A
#
# COMPACT_ATOMS: atom_id res chain seq x y z
N MET A 1 4.33 1.64 -6.65
CA MET A 1 3.38 2.39 -5.78
C MET A 1 3.63 2.25 -4.27
N ARG A 2 4.61 1.44 -3.80
CA ARG A 2 5.01 1.40 -2.37
C ARG A 2 5.88 2.60 -1.98
N MET A 3 7.00 2.77 -2.70
CA MET A 3 8.00 3.82 -2.43
C MET A 3 7.45 5.24 -2.56
N LYS A 4 6.61 5.44 -3.57
CA LYS A 4 5.89 6.67 -3.82
C LYS A 4 4.42 6.31 -3.91
N THR A 5 3.68 6.71 -2.88
CA THR A 5 2.22 6.53 -2.84
C THR A 5 1.60 7.59 -3.75
N GLY A 6 0.66 7.17 -4.61
CA GLY A 6 0.00 8.11 -5.54
C GLY A 6 -0.85 9.16 -4.81
N VAL A 7 -1.31 8.83 -3.61
CA VAL A 7 -1.98 9.75 -2.70
C VAL A 7 -1.07 9.96 -1.50
N GLY A 8 -0.56 11.18 -1.33
CA GLY A 8 0.19 11.59 -0.13
C GLY A 8 -0.70 12.03 1.02
N GLY A 9 -2.00 12.21 0.75
CA GLY A 9 -3.00 12.67 1.70
C GLY A 9 -3.56 11.55 2.58
N LEU A 10 -3.99 11.94 3.77
CA LEU A 10 -4.65 11.04 4.71
C LEU A 10 -6.15 11.00 4.42
N LEU A 11 -6.68 9.89 3.93
CA LEU A 11 -8.12 9.74 3.72
C LEU A 11 -8.82 9.55 5.08
N PRO A 12 -9.73 10.47 5.48
CA PRO A 12 -10.40 10.35 6.76
C PRO A 12 -11.39 9.19 6.78
N ARG A 13 -11.59 8.63 7.97
CA ARG A 13 -12.68 7.73 8.34
C ARG A 13 -13.34 8.31 9.58
N GLU A 14 -14.66 8.34 9.64
CA GLU A 14 -15.38 8.77 10.83
C GLU A 14 -15.76 7.57 11.70
N VAL A 15 -15.58 7.68 13.02
CA VAL A 15 -16.08 6.69 13.97
C VAL A 15 -17.59 6.88 14.13
N LEU A 16 -18.35 5.81 13.85
CA LEU A 16 -19.81 5.83 13.93
C LEU A 16 -20.31 5.93 15.39
N SER A 17 -21.62 6.08 15.55
CA SER A 17 -22.30 6.42 16.82
C SER A 17 -22.01 5.50 18.01
N LYS A 18 -21.55 4.26 17.80
CA LYS A 18 -21.24 3.31 18.87
C LYS A 18 -19.80 3.38 19.39
N GLY A 19 -18.96 4.27 18.86
CA GLY A 19 -17.53 4.21 19.09
C GLY A 19 -16.88 2.99 18.41
N MET A 20 -15.59 2.80 18.59
CA MET A 20 -14.84 1.65 18.06
C MET A 20 -13.60 1.36 18.90
N TYR A 21 -13.23 0.09 19.03
CA TYR A 21 -11.93 -0.29 19.57
C TYR A 21 -10.95 -0.55 18.42
N VAL A 22 -9.76 0.05 18.50
CA VAL A 22 -8.65 -0.21 17.58
C VAL A 22 -7.41 -0.49 18.42
N ASP A 23 -6.83 -1.68 18.27
CA ASP A 23 -5.61 -2.08 18.99
C ASP A 23 -5.69 -1.89 20.52
N GLY A 24 -6.86 -2.20 21.11
CA GLY A 24 -7.13 -2.01 22.54
C GLY A 24 -7.52 -0.59 22.95
N TYR A 25 -7.39 0.40 22.07
CA TYR A 25 -7.79 1.79 22.35
C TYR A 25 -9.25 2.04 22.01
N HIS A 26 -10.01 2.59 22.96
CA HIS A 26 -11.37 3.04 22.71
C HIS A 26 -11.38 4.40 22.01
N LEU A 27 -12.02 4.45 20.85
CA LEU A 27 -12.18 5.63 20.03
C LEU A 27 -13.64 6.11 20.12
N PRO A 28 -13.90 7.33 20.65
CA PRO A 28 -15.24 7.87 20.76
C PRO A 28 -15.88 8.13 19.39
N ALA A 29 -17.21 8.17 19.36
CA ALA A 29 -17.96 8.51 18.14
C ALA A 29 -17.62 9.92 17.63
N ARG A 30 -17.81 10.13 16.32
CA ARG A 30 -17.67 11.42 15.62
C ARG A 30 -16.24 11.98 15.59
N ILE A 31 -15.22 11.14 15.76
CA ILE A 31 -13.82 11.50 15.51
C ILE A 31 -13.37 11.00 14.15
N PHE A 32 -12.42 11.71 13.55
CA PHE A 32 -11.76 11.28 12.32
C PHE A 32 -10.49 10.48 12.60
N ILE A 33 -10.43 9.27 12.07
CA ILE A 33 -9.25 8.41 12.04
C ILE A 33 -8.62 8.47 10.65
N ARG A 34 -7.29 8.44 10.62
CA ARG A 34 -6.51 8.46 9.38
C ARG A 34 -5.43 7.40 9.47
N VAL A 35 -5.24 6.65 8.40
CA VAL A 35 -4.17 5.64 8.27
C VAL A 35 -3.18 6.13 7.22
N ILE A 36 -1.91 6.21 7.60
CA ILE A 36 -0.84 6.67 6.71
C ILE A 36 -0.28 5.45 5.97
N GLN A 37 -0.53 5.34 4.66
CA GLN A 37 0.05 4.22 3.88
C GLN A 37 1.59 4.26 3.90
N PHE A 38 2.18 5.46 3.91
CA PHE A 38 3.63 5.62 3.98
C PHE A 38 4.25 4.87 5.17
N SER A 39 3.64 4.95 6.36
CA SER A 39 4.15 4.28 7.55
C SER A 39 4.12 2.75 7.40
N ILE A 40 3.05 2.19 6.84
CA ILE A 40 2.94 0.75 6.59
C ILE A 40 3.96 0.31 5.53
N HIS A 41 4.07 1.06 4.43
CA HIS A 41 4.96 0.78 3.30
C HIS A 41 6.44 0.94 3.60
N ASN A 42 6.80 1.60 4.71
CA ASN A 42 8.18 1.82 5.15
C ASN A 42 8.49 1.16 6.50
N LYS A 43 7.63 0.27 7.00
CA LYS A 43 7.90 -0.49 8.23
C LYS A 43 8.88 -1.63 7.92
N ALA A 44 10.02 -1.64 8.61
CA ALA A 44 11.08 -2.65 8.39
C ALA A 44 10.63 -4.09 8.68
N GLU A 45 9.64 -4.26 9.58
CA GLU A 45 9.00 -5.56 9.86
C GLU A 45 8.37 -6.21 8.62
N TYR A 46 7.84 -5.41 7.70
CA TYR A 46 7.23 -5.91 6.45
C TYR A 46 8.18 -5.79 5.26
N TYR A 47 9.05 -4.78 5.27
CA TYR A 47 9.95 -4.46 4.17
C TYR A 47 11.37 -4.25 4.70
N PRO A 48 12.21 -5.30 4.72
CA PRO A 48 13.64 -5.15 4.98
C PRO A 48 14.24 -4.12 4.01
N GLN A 49 15.09 -3.23 4.53
CA GLN A 49 15.60 -2.05 3.82
C GLN A 49 14.44 -1.25 3.17
N PRO A 50 13.54 -0.64 3.97
CA PRO A 50 12.27 -0.12 3.49
C PRO A 50 12.42 1.03 2.48
N PHE A 51 13.50 1.81 2.60
CA PHE A 51 13.78 2.94 1.71
C PHE A 51 14.55 2.55 0.44
N GLU A 52 14.89 1.27 0.29
CA GLU A 52 15.56 0.77 -0.92
C GLU A 52 14.53 0.33 -1.96
N PHE A 53 14.70 0.81 -3.19
CA PHE A 53 13.96 0.29 -4.32
C PHE A 53 14.60 -1.03 -4.77
N SER A 54 13.92 -2.13 -4.48
CA SER A 54 14.32 -3.48 -4.91
C SER A 54 13.08 -4.21 -5.42
N LEU A 55 13.21 -4.87 -6.58
CA LEU A 55 12.17 -5.71 -7.18
C LEU A 55 12.21 -7.15 -6.65
N ASP A 56 13.36 -7.60 -6.16
CA ASP A 56 13.57 -8.98 -5.67
C ASP A 56 12.66 -9.34 -4.49
N ARG A 57 12.16 -8.33 -3.76
CA ARG A 57 11.20 -8.53 -2.65
C ARG A 57 9.83 -9.05 -3.10
N GLU A 58 9.49 -8.94 -4.39
CA GLU A 58 8.20 -9.39 -4.93
C GLU A 58 8.22 -10.85 -5.39
N PHE A 59 9.42 -11.43 -5.50
CA PHE A 59 9.67 -12.77 -6.02
C PHE A 59 10.35 -13.62 -4.95
N ALA A 60 9.96 -14.89 -4.86
CA ALA A 60 10.61 -15.82 -3.94
C ALA A 60 11.88 -16.38 -4.59
N ASN A 61 12.89 -15.52 -4.76
CA ASN A 61 14.18 -15.83 -5.36
C ASN A 61 15.33 -15.19 -4.55
N GLY A 62 16.55 -15.75 -4.71
CA GLY A 62 17.73 -15.27 -4.01
C GLY A 62 17.55 -15.26 -2.48
N ASN A 63 17.66 -14.07 -1.88
CA ASN A 63 17.56 -13.87 -0.43
C ASN A 63 16.11 -13.68 0.08
N THR A 64 15.11 -13.62 -0.82
CA THR A 64 13.71 -13.40 -0.45
C THR A 64 12.98 -14.74 -0.24
N THR A 65 12.54 -15.01 0.99
CA THR A 65 11.76 -16.21 1.29
C THR A 65 10.31 -16.08 0.82
N LYS A 66 9.65 -17.21 0.52
CA LYS A 66 8.21 -17.24 0.21
C LYS A 66 7.36 -16.57 1.30
N ALA A 67 7.71 -16.80 2.57
CA ALA A 67 7.04 -16.17 3.71
C ALA A 67 7.23 -14.64 3.70
N GLY A 68 8.43 -14.16 3.38
CA GLY A 68 8.72 -12.73 3.21
C GLY A 68 7.88 -12.09 2.11
N VAL A 69 7.74 -12.74 0.96
CA VAL A 69 6.86 -12.25 -0.13
C VAL A 69 5.40 -12.15 0.33
N VAL A 70 4.88 -13.18 1.01
CA VAL A 70 3.50 -13.18 1.53
C VAL A 70 3.30 -12.05 2.54
N LEU A 71 4.26 -11.86 3.46
CA LEU A 71 4.22 -10.78 4.45
C LEU A 71 4.23 -9.40 3.77
N ALA A 72 5.14 -9.16 2.83
CA ALA A 72 5.24 -7.91 2.08
C ALA A 72 3.95 -7.61 1.29
N ARG A 73 3.33 -8.63 0.67
CA ARG A 73 2.06 -8.49 -0.06
C ARG A 73 0.89 -8.18 0.88
N SER A 74 0.89 -8.73 2.09
CA SER A 74 -0.17 -8.48 3.08
C SER A 74 -0.23 -7.00 3.52
N ALA A 75 0.94 -6.36 3.61
CA ALA A 75 1.13 -4.95 3.97
C ALA A 75 0.99 -4.00 2.76
N PHE A 76 0.98 -4.52 1.53
CA PHE A 76 0.91 -3.69 0.33
C PHE A 76 -0.51 -3.16 0.07
N ARG A 77 -0.82 -1.98 0.61
CA ARG A 77 -2.14 -1.32 0.51
C ARG A 77 -2.16 0.05 -0.21
N PRO A 78 -1.71 0.16 -1.47
CA PRO A 78 -1.65 1.45 -2.19
C PRO A 78 -3.03 2.08 -2.47
N PHE A 79 -4.10 1.30 -2.47
CA PHE A 79 -5.46 1.75 -2.83
C PHE A 79 -6.48 1.67 -1.69
N SER A 80 -6.02 1.48 -0.46
CA SER A 80 -6.84 1.22 0.74
C SER A 80 -7.73 -0.04 0.62
N PRO A 81 -8.02 -0.74 1.74
CA PRO A 81 -8.98 -1.84 1.74
C PRO A 81 -10.42 -1.40 2.07
N GLY A 82 -11.38 -2.30 1.86
CA GLY A 82 -12.77 -2.17 2.33
C GLY A 82 -13.65 -1.21 1.51
N GLY A 83 -14.73 -0.74 2.15
CA GLY A 83 -15.78 0.08 1.51
C GLY A 83 -15.32 1.46 1.01
N ALA A 84 -14.13 1.91 1.41
CA ALA A 84 -13.52 3.14 0.92
C ALA A 84 -12.17 2.86 0.25
N SER A 85 -12.08 1.71 -0.43
CA SER A 85 -11.02 1.41 -1.39
C SER A 85 -11.17 2.25 -2.65
N CYS A 86 -10.07 2.54 -3.33
CA CYS A 86 -10.09 3.27 -4.60
C CYS A 86 -10.85 2.46 -5.67
N ILE A 87 -11.92 3.03 -6.21
CA ILE A 87 -12.70 2.44 -7.30
C ILE A 87 -11.88 2.31 -8.58
N GLY A 88 -10.96 3.24 -8.82
CA GLY A 88 -10.08 3.26 -10.00
C GLY A 88 -8.88 2.30 -9.92
N LYS A 89 -8.73 1.50 -8.86
CA LYS A 89 -7.54 0.63 -8.71
C LYS A 89 -7.35 -0.33 -9.89
N PHE A 90 -8.43 -0.86 -10.46
CA PHE A 90 -8.36 -1.80 -11.57
C PHE A 90 -7.94 -1.10 -12.87
N MET A 91 -8.47 0.09 -13.12
CA MET A 91 -8.05 0.95 -14.23
C MET A 91 -6.54 1.23 -14.15
N VAL A 92 -6.05 1.65 -12.97
CA VAL A 92 -4.61 1.91 -12.78
C VAL A 92 -3.76 0.66 -13.01
N TYR A 93 -4.20 -0.52 -12.54
CA TYR A 93 -3.47 -1.77 -12.78
C TYR A 93 -3.43 -2.18 -14.25
N SER A 94 -4.44 -1.80 -15.05
CA SER A 94 -4.48 -2.07 -16.50
C SER A 94 -3.76 -1.01 -17.32
N GLU A 95 -3.78 0.25 -16.90
CA GLU A 95 -3.21 1.38 -17.65
C GLU A 95 -1.69 1.50 -17.46
N ILE A 96 -1.17 1.32 -16.24
CA ILE A 96 0.27 1.46 -15.97
C ILE A 96 1.10 0.55 -16.90
N PRO A 97 0.81 -0.76 -17.05
CA PRO A 97 1.56 -1.61 -17.97
C PRO A 97 1.39 -1.20 -19.43
N THR A 98 0.17 -0.82 -19.83
CA THR A 98 -0.16 -0.39 -21.20
C THR A 98 0.58 0.88 -21.61
N LEU A 99 0.86 1.78 -20.66
CA LEU A 99 1.62 3.00 -20.89
C LEU A 99 3.13 2.76 -20.80
N LEU A 100 3.59 2.04 -19.77
CA LEU A 100 5.04 1.86 -19.53
C LEU A 100 5.71 0.95 -20.55
N ALA A 101 5.08 -0.17 -20.93
CA ALA A 101 5.68 -1.13 -21.86
C ALA A 101 6.06 -0.52 -23.23
N PRO A 102 5.17 0.20 -23.95
CA PRO A 102 5.54 0.84 -25.20
C PRO A 102 6.51 2.01 -24.99
N ALA A 103 6.41 2.75 -23.88
CA ALA A 103 7.36 3.83 -23.58
C ALA A 103 8.79 3.30 -23.40
N ILE A 104 8.97 2.23 -22.62
CA ILE A 104 10.25 1.52 -22.46
C ILE A 104 10.76 1.04 -23.83
N ARG A 105 9.91 0.41 -24.64
CA ARG A 105 10.29 -0.10 -25.96
C ARG A 105 10.71 1.00 -26.94
N ALA A 106 10.00 2.12 -26.96
CA ALA A 106 10.23 3.19 -27.92
C ALA A 106 11.44 4.07 -27.56
N TYR A 107 11.66 4.30 -26.26
CA TYR A 107 12.67 5.25 -25.77
C TYR A 107 13.88 4.60 -25.10
N GLY A 108 13.90 3.27 -24.96
CA GLY A 108 15.03 2.54 -24.36
C GLY A 108 15.29 2.89 -22.89
N MET A 109 14.24 3.29 -22.16
CA MET A 109 14.28 3.51 -20.71
C MET A 109 14.40 2.20 -19.93
#